data_AF-F4XXI5-F1
#
_entry.id   AF-F4XXI5-F1
#
_cell.length_a   1.000
_cell.length_b   1.000
_cell.length_c   1.000
_cell.angle_alpha   90.00
_cell.angle_beta   90.00
_cell.angle_gamma   90.00
#
_symmetry.space_group_name_H-M   'P 1'
#
loop_
_entity.id
_entity.type
_entity.pdbx_description
1 polymer ?
#
loop_
_entity_poly.entity_id
_entity_poly.type
_entity_poly.pdbx_seq_one_letter_code
_entity_poly.pdbx_strand_id
1 'polypeptide(L)'
;MIKFCPVNEIWLEKVKFDTQKMQNPEISGVEYQQGELAGYEVREYLLEKWERECTYCGKQNVPLQIEHIHPKSKGGSDCVSNLCLACEKCNQRKGNKPIEDFLKNKPSLLQKIKTKAKQPLKDAAAVNATRKKLVKMLQSVRPVVTGTGAQTKYNRTKLGLPKQHWIDAACVGDIETLTLITSQPLLVTCFGQGGRQKAALNKYGYPIRHNPLKPIKGWVTGDIAKHQKLGIGKVTPRSKGSFGFTPLGMKGYKSCKPQDISAIHRKDGYTYGFCQ
;
A
#
# COMPACT_ATOMS: atom_id res chain seq x y z
N MET A 1 -23.85 3.60 -2.28
CA MET A 1 -23.02 4.36 -3.22
C MET A 1 -23.53 4.25 -4.65
N ILE A 2 -23.67 3.05 -5.23
CA ILE A 2 -24.11 2.88 -6.65
C ILE A 2 -25.48 3.51 -6.95
N LYS A 3 -26.38 3.58 -5.95
CA LYS A 3 -27.68 4.28 -6.07
C LYS A 3 -27.54 5.80 -6.28
N PHE A 4 -26.48 6.40 -5.77
CA PHE A 4 -26.27 7.86 -5.78
C PHE A 4 -25.14 8.30 -6.72
N CYS A 5 -24.23 7.39 -7.06
CA CYS A 5 -23.17 7.59 -8.04
C CYS A 5 -23.04 6.28 -8.84
N PRO A 6 -23.69 6.18 -10.01
CA PRO A 6 -23.64 4.97 -10.83
C PRO A 6 -22.21 4.74 -11.32
N VAL A 7 -21.64 3.59 -10.94
CA VAL A 7 -20.31 3.16 -11.39
C VAL A 7 -20.51 2.35 -12.67
N ASN A 8 -20.12 2.91 -13.82
CA ASN A 8 -20.28 2.24 -15.12
C ASN A 8 -19.23 1.15 -15.33
N GLU A 9 -17.99 1.44 -14.93
CA GLU A 9 -16.82 0.59 -15.17
C GLU A 9 -15.89 0.60 -13.97
N ILE A 10 -15.02 -0.39 -13.88
CA ILE A 10 -13.99 -0.52 -12.85
C ILE A 10 -12.64 -0.56 -13.53
N TRP A 11 -11.78 0.39 -13.19
CA TRP A 11 -10.43 0.46 -13.72
C TRP A 11 -9.47 -0.05 -12.64
N LEU A 12 -8.77 -1.14 -12.94
CA LEU A 12 -7.94 -1.85 -11.98
C LEU A 12 -6.49 -1.88 -12.43
N GLU A 13 -5.59 -1.37 -11.59
CA GLU A 13 -4.18 -1.62 -11.80
C GLU A 13 -3.86 -3.08 -11.49
N LYS A 14 -3.46 -3.80 -12.53
CA LYS A 14 -3.09 -5.20 -12.45
C LYS A 14 -1.58 -5.26 -12.31
N VAL A 15 -1.10 -5.17 -11.07
CA VAL A 15 0.31 -5.39 -10.78
C VAL A 15 0.68 -6.80 -11.24
N LYS A 16 1.55 -6.92 -12.25
CA LYS A 16 2.22 -8.19 -12.58
C LYS A 16 3.59 -8.10 -11.95
N PHE A 17 3.80 -8.84 -10.87
CA PHE A 17 5.17 -9.19 -10.55
C PHE A 17 5.48 -10.43 -11.38
N ASP A 18 6.13 -10.31 -12.53
CA ASP A 18 6.52 -11.48 -13.31
C ASP A 18 7.68 -12.19 -12.60
N THR A 19 7.36 -12.95 -11.55
CA THR A 19 8.34 -13.64 -10.72
C THR A 19 9.15 -14.66 -11.52
N GLN A 20 8.60 -15.21 -12.61
CA GLN A 20 9.31 -16.13 -13.50
C GLN A 20 10.35 -15.41 -14.36
N LYS A 21 10.01 -14.29 -15.03
CA LYS A 21 11.01 -13.49 -15.76
C LYS A 21 12.04 -12.84 -14.84
N MET A 22 11.65 -12.45 -13.62
CA MET A 22 12.58 -11.94 -12.60
C MET A 22 13.57 -13.01 -12.12
N GLN A 23 13.17 -14.28 -12.10
CA GLN A 23 14.02 -15.40 -11.71
C GLN A 23 14.81 -15.99 -12.88
N ASN A 24 14.28 -15.92 -14.09
CA ASN A 24 14.91 -16.43 -15.31
C ASN A 24 14.70 -15.44 -16.48
N PRO A 25 15.57 -14.44 -16.63
CA PRO A 25 15.46 -13.44 -17.69
C PRO A 25 15.77 -13.99 -19.10
N GLU A 26 16.28 -15.23 -19.21
CA GLU A 26 16.64 -15.85 -20.49
C GLU A 26 15.50 -16.62 -21.18
N ILE A 27 14.27 -16.55 -20.65
CA ILE A 27 13.08 -17.12 -21.31
C ILE A 27 12.78 -16.30 -22.58
N SER A 28 13.35 -16.76 -23.70
CA SER A 28 13.17 -16.23 -25.06
C SER A 28 11.95 -16.87 -25.73
N GLY A 29 10.78 -16.28 -25.50
CA GLY A 29 9.60 -16.50 -26.35
C GLY A 29 9.61 -15.51 -27.51
N VAL A 30 9.35 -15.99 -28.73
CA VAL A 30 9.58 -15.36 -30.05
C VAL A 30 8.74 -14.08 -30.33
N GLU A 31 8.16 -13.44 -29.33
CA GLU A 31 7.37 -12.21 -29.48
C GLU A 31 7.83 -11.04 -28.60
N TYR A 32 8.89 -11.19 -27.82
CA TYR A 32 9.16 -10.24 -26.73
C TYR A 32 10.57 -9.66 -26.79
N GLN A 33 10.85 -8.91 -27.86
CA GLN A 33 11.81 -7.81 -27.85
C GLN A 33 11.07 -6.49 -27.62
N GLN A 34 11.67 -5.62 -26.80
CA GLN A 34 11.43 -4.18 -26.63
C GLN A 34 10.46 -3.67 -25.55
N GLY A 35 10.97 -2.67 -24.81
CA GLY A 35 10.19 -1.68 -24.06
C GLY A 35 10.91 -1.17 -22.80
N GLU A 36 11.14 0.15 -22.70
CA GLU A 36 11.57 0.87 -21.47
C GLU A 36 10.77 0.46 -20.21
N LEU A 37 9.52 0.01 -20.41
CA LEU A 37 8.59 -0.52 -19.42
C LEU A 37 9.13 -1.74 -18.65
N ALA A 38 9.85 -2.66 -19.30
CA ALA A 38 10.37 -3.86 -18.63
C ALA A 38 11.51 -3.53 -17.65
N GLY A 39 12.39 -2.60 -18.02
CA GLY A 39 13.41 -2.06 -17.10
C GLY A 39 12.79 -1.29 -15.93
N TYR A 40 11.64 -0.64 -16.18
CA TYR A 40 10.88 0.07 -15.17
C TYR A 40 10.35 -0.86 -14.06
N GLU A 41 9.80 -2.02 -14.42
CA GLU A 41 9.26 -3.00 -13.47
C GLU A 41 10.34 -3.61 -12.56
N VAL A 42 11.51 -3.98 -13.12
CA VAL A 42 12.63 -4.53 -12.33
C VAL A 42 13.20 -3.49 -11.38
N ARG A 43 13.29 -2.23 -11.81
CA ARG A 43 13.79 -1.15 -10.95
C ARG A 43 12.87 -0.86 -9.78
N GLU A 44 11.56 -0.71 -10.02
CA GLU A 44 10.59 -0.50 -8.91
C GLU A 44 10.56 -1.70 -7.97
N TYR A 45 10.65 -2.92 -8.51
CA TYR A 45 10.79 -4.12 -7.72
C TYR A 45 12.00 -4.05 -6.78
N LEU A 46 13.16 -3.66 -7.29
CA LEU A 46 14.39 -3.56 -6.49
C LEU A 46 14.30 -2.42 -5.47
N LEU A 47 13.64 -1.31 -5.81
CA LEU A 47 13.36 -0.21 -4.89
C LEU A 47 12.52 -0.65 -3.70
N GLU A 48 11.48 -1.44 -3.92
CA GLU A 48 10.66 -1.98 -2.84
C GLU A 48 11.43 -3.03 -2.02
N LYS A 49 12.04 -4.00 -2.71
CA LYS A 49 12.79 -5.08 -2.06
C LYS A 49 13.93 -4.55 -1.19
N TRP A 50 14.65 -3.54 -1.64
CA TRP A 50 15.79 -2.95 -0.95
C TRP A 50 15.44 -1.66 -0.21
N GLU A 51 14.17 -1.44 0.14
CA GLU A 51 13.71 -0.36 1.04
C GLU A 51 14.18 1.04 0.61
N ARG A 52 14.34 1.25 -0.71
CA ARG A 52 14.83 2.49 -1.32
C ARG A 52 16.14 3.00 -0.70
N GLU A 53 17.01 2.08 -0.28
CA GLU A 53 18.33 2.38 0.29
C GLU A 53 19.47 1.70 -0.47
N CYS A 54 20.67 2.28 -0.34
CA CYS A 54 21.88 1.63 -0.81
C CYS A 54 22.17 0.38 0.03
N THR A 55 22.19 -0.77 -0.62
CA THR A 55 22.44 -2.09 -0.03
C THR A 55 23.75 -2.16 0.78
N TYR A 56 24.74 -1.34 0.42
CA TYR A 56 26.08 -1.39 1.03
C TYR A 56 26.31 -0.36 2.15
N CYS A 57 25.65 0.80 2.09
CA CYS A 57 25.89 1.90 3.04
C CYS A 57 24.63 2.42 3.73
N GLY A 58 23.44 1.91 3.40
CA GLY A 58 22.16 2.30 4.00
C GLY A 58 21.68 3.71 3.64
N LYS A 59 22.37 4.43 2.75
CA LYS A 59 21.94 5.79 2.37
C LYS A 59 20.64 5.74 1.58
N GLN A 60 19.69 6.56 2.02
CA GLN A 60 18.42 6.85 1.36
C GLN A 60 18.49 8.23 0.67
N ASN A 61 17.50 8.57 -0.14
CA ASN A 61 17.37 9.88 -0.81
C ASN A 61 18.59 10.26 -1.68
N VAL A 62 19.27 9.27 -2.24
CA VAL A 62 20.34 9.45 -3.23
C VAL A 62 19.97 8.72 -4.51
N PRO A 63 20.52 9.11 -5.68
CA PRO A 63 20.36 8.32 -6.89
C PRO A 63 20.89 6.89 -6.68
N LEU A 64 19.99 5.91 -6.81
CA LEU A 64 20.31 4.49 -6.71
C LEU A 64 20.41 3.86 -8.09
N GLN A 65 21.43 3.04 -8.28
CA GLN A 65 21.70 2.27 -9.49
C GLN A 65 21.38 0.80 -9.21
N ILE A 66 20.92 0.09 -10.24
CA ILE A 66 20.81 -1.36 -10.20
C ILE A 66 22.23 -1.91 -10.28
N GLU A 67 22.59 -2.77 -9.34
CA GLU A 67 23.93 -3.33 -9.23
C GLU A 67 23.90 -4.85 -9.16
N HIS A 68 24.85 -5.49 -9.83
CA HIS A 68 24.99 -6.94 -9.84
C HIS A 68 25.82 -7.40 -8.63
N ILE A 69 25.22 -8.24 -7.78
CA ILE A 69 25.85 -8.85 -6.60
C ILE A 69 27.05 -9.68 -7.05
N HIS A 70 26.84 -10.64 -7.95
CA HIS A 70 27.87 -11.31 -8.73
C HIS A 70 28.08 -10.51 -10.03
N PRO A 71 29.27 -9.91 -10.27
CA PRO A 71 29.50 -9.04 -11.42
C PRO A 71 29.19 -9.71 -12.76
N LYS A 72 28.53 -8.97 -13.66
CA LYS A 72 28.20 -9.46 -15.01
C LYS A 72 29.43 -9.92 -15.80
N SER A 73 30.54 -9.17 -15.69
CA SER A 73 31.83 -9.54 -16.30
C SER A 73 32.43 -10.85 -15.79
N LYS A 74 31.91 -11.41 -14.69
CA LYS A 74 32.31 -12.70 -14.12
C LYS A 74 31.21 -13.76 -14.23
N GLY A 75 30.24 -13.57 -15.12
CA GLY A 75 29.12 -14.50 -15.33
C GLY A 75 27.90 -14.25 -14.43
N GLY A 76 27.78 -13.05 -13.85
CA GLY A 76 26.57 -12.63 -13.12
C GLY A 76 25.34 -12.57 -14.01
N SER A 77 24.25 -13.21 -13.59
CA SER A 77 22.98 -13.16 -14.31
C SER A 77 22.24 -11.84 -14.07
N ASP A 78 21.34 -11.47 -14.99
CA ASP A 78 20.40 -10.35 -14.82
C ASP A 78 19.17 -10.75 -13.97
N CYS A 79 19.20 -11.92 -13.32
CA CYS A 79 18.14 -12.38 -12.43
C CYS A 79 18.07 -11.44 -11.22
N VAL A 80 16.86 -11.18 -10.74
CA VAL A 80 16.61 -10.38 -9.54
C VAL A 80 17.28 -10.94 -8.27
N SER A 81 17.53 -12.25 -8.22
CA SER A 81 18.30 -12.88 -7.14
C SER A 81 19.79 -12.47 -7.13
N ASN A 82 20.27 -11.88 -8.22
CA ASN A 82 21.62 -11.35 -8.39
C ASN A 82 21.65 -9.81 -8.44
N LEU A 83 20.52 -9.12 -8.34
CA LEU A 83 20.44 -7.66 -8.42
C LEU A 83 20.15 -7.01 -7.07
N CYS A 84 20.80 -5.89 -6.81
CA CYS A 84 20.52 -5.02 -5.66
C CYS A 84 20.55 -3.54 -6.03
N LEU A 85 20.38 -2.67 -5.04
CA LEU A 85 20.52 -1.22 -5.21
C LEU A 85 21.80 -0.70 -4.58
N ALA A 86 22.55 0.12 -5.31
CA ALA A 86 23.75 0.77 -4.83
C ALA A 86 23.71 2.26 -5.16
N CYS A 87 24.19 3.11 -4.25
CA CYS A 87 24.53 4.48 -4.61
C CYS A 87 25.78 4.47 -5.50
N GLU A 88 25.94 5.51 -6.33
CA GLU A 88 27.04 5.64 -7.27
C GLU A 88 28.42 5.38 -6.63
N LYS A 89 28.71 6.00 -5.49
CA LYS A 89 29.98 5.82 -4.77
C LYS A 89 30.26 4.37 -4.39
N CYS A 90 29.23 3.64 -3.92
CA CYS A 90 29.42 2.25 -3.55
C CYS A 90 29.50 1.34 -4.77
N ASN A 91 28.73 1.64 -5.81
CA ASN A 91 28.75 0.91 -7.07
C ASN A 91 30.14 0.99 -7.71
N GLN A 92 30.69 2.19 -7.88
CA GLN A 92 32.03 2.42 -8.41
C GLN A 92 33.12 1.75 -7.57
N ARG A 93 33.03 1.84 -6.22
CA ARG A 93 34.02 1.23 -5.33
C ARG A 93 34.04 -0.30 -5.38
N LYS A 94 32.87 -0.92 -5.59
CA LYS A 94 32.77 -2.37 -5.80
C LYS A 94 33.30 -2.73 -7.18
N GLY A 95 32.83 -2.06 -8.22
CA GLY A 95 33.17 -2.37 -9.61
C GLY A 95 32.92 -3.84 -9.93
N ASN A 96 33.90 -4.49 -10.56
CA ASN A 96 33.83 -5.92 -10.91
C ASN A 96 34.27 -6.88 -9.79
N LYS A 97 34.39 -6.40 -8.54
CA LYS A 97 34.75 -7.26 -7.41
C LYS A 97 33.55 -8.14 -7.02
N PRO A 98 33.77 -9.44 -6.73
CA PRO A 98 32.80 -10.27 -6.05
C PRO A 98 32.36 -9.61 -4.74
N ILE A 99 31.10 -9.78 -4.36
CA ILE A 99 30.55 -9.16 -3.15
C ILE A 99 31.29 -9.63 -1.87
N GLU A 100 31.80 -10.87 -1.90
CA GLU A 100 32.59 -11.48 -0.84
C GLU A 100 33.87 -10.70 -0.58
N ASP A 101 34.56 -10.30 -1.64
CA ASP A 101 35.80 -9.50 -1.55
C ASP A 101 35.50 -8.07 -1.11
N PHE A 102 34.44 -7.48 -1.66
CA PHE A 102 34.04 -6.11 -1.33
C PHE A 102 33.60 -5.96 0.15
N LEU A 103 32.97 -6.99 0.71
CA LEU A 103 32.46 -7.00 2.08
C LEU A 103 33.26 -7.91 3.01
N LYS A 104 34.52 -8.21 2.69
CA LYS A 104 35.40 -9.07 3.50
C LYS A 104 35.44 -8.67 4.99
N ASN A 105 35.43 -7.36 5.26
CA ASN A 105 35.46 -6.81 6.61
C ASN A 105 34.07 -6.61 7.24
N LYS A 106 33.00 -7.05 6.56
CA LYS A 106 31.59 -6.88 6.98
C LYS A 106 30.79 -8.17 6.76
N PRO A 107 31.15 -9.29 7.42
CA PRO A 107 30.54 -10.60 7.18
C PRO A 107 29.03 -10.63 7.51
N SER A 108 28.62 -9.91 8.56
CA SER A 108 27.20 -9.80 8.93
C SER A 108 26.35 -9.14 7.85
N LEU A 109 26.88 -8.10 7.19
CA LEU A 109 26.22 -7.42 6.07
C LEU A 109 26.17 -8.31 4.83
N LEU A 110 27.29 -9.00 4.52
CA LEU A 110 27.35 -9.95 3.42
C LEU A 110 26.27 -11.03 3.54
N GLN A 111 26.12 -11.62 4.73
CA GLN A 111 25.12 -12.65 4.99
C GLN A 111 23.69 -12.11 4.87
N LYS A 112 23.43 -10.89 5.36
CA LYS A 112 22.13 -10.21 5.19
C LYS A 112 21.79 -10.01 3.72
N ILE A 113 22.74 -9.51 2.92
CA ILE A 113 22.53 -9.25 1.49
C ILE A 113 22.27 -10.55 0.75
N LYS A 114 23.09 -11.59 0.96
CA LYS A 114 22.89 -12.90 0.32
C LYS A 114 21.54 -13.52 0.66
N THR A 115 21.13 -13.44 1.92
CA THR A 115 19.82 -13.95 2.37
C THR A 115 18.68 -13.16 1.72
N LYS A 116 18.71 -11.82 1.79
CA LYS A 116 17.67 -10.96 1.22
C LYS A 116 17.58 -11.07 -0.30
N ALA A 117 18.72 -11.20 -0.99
CA ALA A 117 18.77 -11.40 -2.44
C ALA A 117 18.03 -12.69 -2.86
N LYS A 118 18.24 -13.80 -2.14
CA LYS A 118 17.60 -15.09 -2.40
C LYS A 118 16.14 -15.19 -1.95
N GLN A 119 15.67 -14.30 -1.08
CA GLN A 119 14.29 -14.33 -0.61
C GLN A 119 13.30 -14.00 -1.75
N PRO A 120 12.33 -14.90 -2.03
CA PRO A 120 11.18 -14.57 -2.86
C PRO A 120 10.25 -13.63 -2.09
N LEU A 121 9.65 -12.66 -2.78
CA LEU A 121 8.62 -11.80 -2.18
C LEU A 121 7.35 -12.62 -1.95
N LYS A 122 7.07 -12.96 -0.69
CA LYS A 122 5.81 -13.58 -0.28
C LYS A 122 4.61 -12.72 -0.69
N ASP A 123 4.74 -11.40 -0.62
CA ASP A 123 3.67 -10.46 -0.95
C ASP A 123 3.39 -10.41 -2.46
N ALA A 124 4.44 -10.46 -3.30
CA ALA A 124 4.27 -10.55 -4.74
C ALA A 124 3.56 -11.85 -5.16
N ALA A 125 3.88 -12.97 -4.51
CA ALA A 125 3.20 -14.25 -4.74
C ALA A 125 1.72 -14.18 -4.35
N ALA A 126 1.39 -13.57 -3.20
CA ALA A 126 0.01 -13.37 -2.75
C ALA A 126 -0.78 -12.46 -3.72
N VAL A 127 -0.20 -11.34 -4.15
CA VAL A 127 -0.80 -10.43 -5.13
C VAL A 127 -1.00 -11.14 -6.48
N ASN A 128 0.00 -11.88 -6.96
CA ASN A 128 -0.09 -12.61 -8.23
C ASN A 128 -1.15 -13.72 -8.19
N ALA A 129 -1.25 -14.46 -7.09
CA ALA A 129 -2.23 -15.53 -6.90
C ALA A 129 -3.66 -14.99 -6.84
N THR A 130 -3.87 -13.85 -6.18
CA THR A 130 -5.21 -13.25 -5.98
C THR A 130 -5.66 -12.39 -7.16
N ARG A 131 -4.74 -11.82 -7.94
CA ARG A 131 -4.99 -10.91 -9.08
C ARG A 131 -6.04 -11.43 -10.06
N LYS A 132 -5.91 -12.68 -10.54
CA LYS A 132 -6.81 -13.22 -11.56
C LYS A 132 -8.21 -13.43 -10.98
N LYS A 133 -8.28 -13.90 -9.73
CA LYS A 133 -9.54 -14.09 -9.03
C LYS A 133 -10.23 -12.76 -8.76
N LEU A 134 -9.48 -11.72 -8.36
CA LEU A 134 -10.00 -10.38 -8.14
C LEU A 134 -10.62 -9.80 -9.41
N VAL A 135 -9.89 -9.82 -10.54
CA VAL A 135 -10.41 -9.36 -11.84
C VAL A 135 -11.70 -10.11 -12.19
N LYS A 136 -11.71 -11.45 -12.07
CA LYS A 136 -12.89 -12.27 -12.36
C LYS A 136 -14.08 -11.94 -11.47
N MET A 137 -13.84 -11.68 -10.18
CA MET A 137 -14.91 -11.26 -9.26
C MET A 137 -15.44 -9.87 -9.63
N LEU A 138 -14.57 -8.90 -9.91
CA LEU A 138 -14.99 -7.55 -10.30
C LEU A 138 -15.75 -7.52 -11.63
N GLN A 139 -15.36 -8.37 -12.59
CA GLN A 139 -16.06 -8.54 -13.87
C GLN A 139 -17.51 -9.01 -13.71
N SER A 140 -17.82 -9.75 -12.62
CA SER A 140 -19.21 -10.12 -12.31
C SER A 140 -20.04 -8.96 -11.74
N VAL A 141 -19.40 -7.86 -11.35
CA VAL A 141 -20.06 -6.66 -10.80
C VAL A 141 -20.23 -5.58 -11.87
N ARG A 142 -19.18 -5.28 -12.64
CA ARG A 142 -19.14 -4.27 -13.72
C ARG A 142 -18.07 -4.61 -14.76
N PRO A 143 -18.11 -4.03 -15.97
CA PRO A 143 -16.99 -4.05 -16.90
C PRO A 143 -15.68 -3.63 -16.21
N VAL A 144 -14.61 -4.38 -16.44
CA VAL A 144 -13.29 -4.13 -15.84
C VAL A 144 -12.27 -3.82 -16.92
N VAL A 145 -11.64 -2.66 -16.83
CA VAL A 145 -10.45 -2.28 -17.60
C VAL A 145 -9.23 -2.53 -16.71
N THR A 146 -8.15 -3.07 -17.27
CA THR A 146 -6.91 -3.31 -16.51
C THR A 146 -5.75 -2.54 -17.08
N GLY A 147 -4.97 -1.88 -16.22
CA GLY A 147 -3.70 -1.23 -16.58
C GLY A 147 -2.51 -1.82 -15.83
N THR A 148 -1.30 -1.39 -16.17
CA THR A 148 -0.06 -1.74 -15.43
C THR A 148 0.43 -0.56 -14.61
N GLY A 149 1.21 -0.79 -13.54
CA GLY A 149 1.79 0.30 -12.75
C GLY A 149 2.76 1.18 -13.55
N ALA A 150 3.43 0.61 -14.54
CA ALA A 150 4.27 1.37 -15.46
C ALA A 150 3.44 2.31 -16.36
N GLN A 151 2.31 1.83 -16.88
CA GLN A 151 1.34 2.65 -17.61
C GLN A 151 0.75 3.75 -16.73
N THR A 152 0.33 3.41 -15.50
CA THR A 152 -0.17 4.38 -14.51
C THR A 152 0.81 5.54 -14.31
N LYS A 153 2.10 5.22 -14.10
CA LYS A 153 3.13 6.23 -13.93
C LYS A 153 3.36 7.05 -15.19
N TYR A 154 3.43 6.39 -16.35
CA TYR A 154 3.61 7.06 -17.64
C TYR A 154 2.51 8.11 -17.86
N ASN A 155 1.25 7.70 -17.72
CA ASN A 155 0.09 8.58 -17.86
C ASN A 155 0.16 9.76 -16.87
N ARG A 156 0.44 9.50 -15.59
CA ARG A 156 0.57 10.56 -14.58
C ARG A 156 1.65 11.58 -14.94
N THR A 157 2.79 11.10 -15.45
CA THR A 157 3.92 11.97 -15.81
C THR A 157 3.62 12.77 -17.07
N LYS A 158 3.03 12.13 -18.09
CA LYS A 158 2.58 12.76 -19.34
C LYS A 158 1.56 13.88 -19.08
N LEU A 159 0.65 13.66 -18.12
CA LEU A 159 -0.40 14.61 -17.75
C LEU A 159 0.06 15.67 -16.73
N GLY A 160 1.33 15.64 -16.29
CA GLY A 160 1.88 16.62 -15.35
C GLY A 160 1.28 16.56 -13.93
N LEU A 161 0.75 15.40 -13.52
CA LEU A 161 0.02 15.25 -12.26
C LEU A 161 0.94 14.86 -11.08
N PRO A 162 0.69 15.40 -9.87
CA PRO A 162 1.51 15.10 -8.69
C PRO A 162 1.29 13.66 -8.21
N LYS A 163 2.30 13.09 -7.55
CA LYS A 163 2.21 11.73 -7.02
C LYS A 163 1.33 11.69 -5.77
N GLN A 164 0.12 11.18 -5.90
CA GLN A 164 -0.78 10.83 -4.80
C GLN A 164 -1.53 9.54 -5.13
N HIS A 165 -1.88 8.71 -4.14
CA HIS A 165 -2.48 7.39 -4.39
C HIS A 165 -3.79 7.44 -5.18
N TRP A 166 -4.66 8.43 -4.93
CA TRP A 166 -5.93 8.57 -5.65
C TRP A 166 -5.74 9.13 -7.07
N ILE A 167 -4.68 9.91 -7.30
CA ILE A 167 -4.29 10.38 -8.64
C ILE A 167 -3.70 9.23 -9.45
N ASP A 168 -2.82 8.43 -8.84
CA ASP A 168 -2.29 7.20 -9.45
C ASP A 168 -3.48 6.28 -9.84
N ALA A 169 -4.47 6.08 -8.97
CA ALA A 169 -5.67 5.29 -9.30
C ALA A 169 -6.48 5.84 -10.48
N ALA A 170 -6.57 7.16 -10.62
CA ALA A 170 -7.23 7.81 -11.75
C ALA A 170 -6.42 7.74 -13.06
N CYS A 171 -5.12 7.40 -12.97
CA CYS A 171 -4.21 7.31 -14.12
C CYS A 171 -4.12 5.89 -14.72
N VAL A 172 -4.84 4.92 -14.18
CA VAL A 172 -4.82 3.52 -14.62
C VAL A 172 -5.41 3.40 -16.03
N GLY A 173 -4.91 2.44 -16.83
CA GLY A 173 -5.48 2.07 -18.12
C GLY A 173 -5.13 3.01 -19.27
N ASP A 174 -5.88 2.90 -20.36
CA ASP A 174 -5.68 3.69 -21.58
C ASP A 174 -6.42 5.02 -21.44
N ILE A 175 -5.71 6.07 -21.01
CA ILE A 175 -6.25 7.42 -20.85
C ILE A 175 -5.49 8.44 -21.70
N GLU A 176 -6.24 9.21 -22.49
CA GLU A 176 -5.70 10.33 -23.27
C GLU A 176 -5.72 11.63 -22.46
N THR A 177 -6.85 11.90 -21.79
CA THR A 177 -7.07 13.11 -20.98
C THR A 177 -7.72 12.76 -19.66
N LEU A 178 -7.35 13.46 -18.59
CA LEU A 178 -7.91 13.27 -17.26
C LEU A 178 -8.30 14.62 -16.64
N THR A 179 -9.56 14.77 -16.24
CA THR A 179 -10.05 15.95 -15.53
C THR A 179 -10.38 15.59 -14.08
N LEU A 180 -9.65 16.19 -13.13
CA LEU A 180 -9.90 15.98 -11.70
C LEU A 180 -10.97 16.98 -11.23
N ILE A 181 -12.16 16.48 -10.92
CA ILE A 181 -13.29 17.31 -10.45
C ILE A 181 -13.24 17.64 -8.95
N THR A 182 -12.30 17.05 -8.22
CA THR A 182 -12.11 17.27 -6.78
C THR A 182 -10.64 17.19 -6.42
N SER A 183 -10.23 18.03 -5.45
CA SER A 183 -8.93 17.97 -4.79
C SER A 183 -9.01 17.34 -3.40
N GLN A 184 -10.20 16.97 -2.93
CA GLN A 184 -10.45 16.41 -1.60
C GLN A 184 -11.25 15.12 -1.70
N PRO A 185 -10.63 14.02 -2.17
CA PRO A 185 -11.29 12.72 -2.19
C PRO A 185 -11.56 12.23 -0.77
N LEU A 186 -12.66 11.49 -0.63
CA LEU A 186 -13.02 10.83 0.62
C LEU A 186 -12.11 9.62 0.85
N LEU A 187 -11.29 9.66 1.90
CA LEU A 187 -10.51 8.54 2.39
C LEU A 187 -11.41 7.62 3.20
N VAL A 188 -11.56 6.38 2.74
CA VAL A 188 -12.32 5.34 3.43
C VAL A 188 -11.38 4.24 3.89
N THR A 189 -11.30 4.00 5.19
CA THR A 189 -10.46 2.95 5.78
C THR A 189 -11.34 1.88 6.41
N CYS A 190 -11.12 0.62 6.03
CA CYS A 190 -11.80 -0.52 6.63
C CYS A 190 -11.10 -0.92 7.93
N PHE A 191 -11.79 -0.76 9.06
CA PHE A 191 -11.36 -1.26 10.38
C PHE A 191 -12.12 -2.54 10.78
N GLY A 192 -13.10 -2.95 9.98
CA GLY A 192 -14.02 -4.05 10.29
C GLY A 192 -14.97 -3.70 11.44
N GLN A 193 -15.79 -4.67 11.85
CA GLN A 193 -16.82 -4.44 12.87
C GLN A 193 -16.30 -4.41 14.32
N GLY A 194 -14.97 -4.37 14.51
CA GLY A 194 -14.30 -4.41 15.81
C GLY A 194 -14.08 -5.84 16.32
N GLY A 195 -13.35 -5.97 17.43
CA GLY A 195 -13.02 -7.26 18.03
C GLY A 195 -14.24 -7.97 18.64
N ARG A 196 -14.25 -9.30 18.59
CA ARG A 196 -15.26 -10.15 19.27
C ARG A 196 -15.11 -10.10 20.80
N GLN A 197 -14.00 -9.57 21.29
CA GLN A 197 -13.66 -9.48 22.70
C GLN A 197 -14.65 -8.56 23.45
N LYS A 198 -15.39 -9.13 24.41
CA LYS A 198 -16.47 -8.45 25.14
C LYS A 198 -16.02 -7.76 26.43
N ALA A 199 -14.75 -7.89 26.79
CA ALA A 199 -14.15 -7.23 27.94
C ALA A 199 -12.72 -6.80 27.64
N ALA A 200 -12.28 -5.67 28.18
CA ALA A 200 -10.85 -5.38 28.22
C ALA A 200 -10.24 -6.17 29.38
N LEU A 201 -9.17 -6.88 29.10
CA LEU A 201 -8.49 -7.74 30.08
C LEU A 201 -7.26 -7.03 30.64
N ASN A 202 -6.86 -7.36 31.86
CA ASN A 202 -5.55 -7.01 32.39
C ASN A 202 -4.45 -7.89 31.76
N LYS A 203 -3.19 -7.63 32.08
CA LYS A 203 -2.05 -8.43 31.60
C LYS A 203 -2.11 -9.92 31.98
N TYR A 204 -2.97 -10.30 32.92
CA TYR A 204 -3.17 -11.67 33.38
C TYR A 204 -4.45 -12.31 32.80
N GLY A 205 -5.17 -11.63 31.92
CA GLY A 205 -6.38 -12.15 31.29
C GLY A 205 -7.68 -11.93 32.07
N TYR A 206 -7.66 -11.24 33.23
CA TYR A 206 -8.88 -10.95 33.98
C TYR A 206 -9.61 -9.72 33.45
N PRO A 207 -10.96 -9.72 33.37
CA PRO A 207 -11.75 -8.56 32.95
C PRO A 207 -11.56 -7.35 33.86
N ILE A 208 -11.19 -6.19 33.29
CA ILE A 208 -11.17 -4.89 33.99
C ILE A 208 -12.42 -4.06 33.64
N ARG A 209 -12.93 -4.19 32.41
CA ARG A 209 -14.15 -3.51 31.96
C ARG A 209 -14.88 -4.34 30.93
N HIS A 210 -16.21 -4.27 30.95
CA HIS A 210 -17.06 -4.90 29.95
C HIS A 210 -17.51 -3.91 28.88
N ASN A 211 -17.54 -4.37 27.63
CA ASN A 211 -18.12 -3.60 26.54
C ASN A 211 -19.64 -3.74 26.60
N PRO A 212 -20.40 -2.64 26.44
CA PRO A 212 -21.86 -2.70 26.44
C PRO A 212 -22.38 -3.62 25.32
N LEU A 213 -23.23 -4.57 25.69
CA LEU A 213 -23.82 -5.55 24.75
C LEU A 213 -25.00 -4.98 23.96
N LYS A 214 -25.64 -3.93 24.48
CA LYS A 214 -26.78 -3.25 23.86
C LYS A 214 -26.41 -1.79 23.58
N PRO A 215 -27.01 -1.17 22.54
CA PRO A 215 -26.87 0.26 22.32
C PRO A 215 -27.28 1.07 23.56
N ILE A 216 -26.51 2.10 23.89
CA ILE A 216 -26.80 3.00 25.03
C ILE A 216 -27.52 4.22 24.47
N LYS A 217 -28.78 4.43 24.90
CA LYS A 217 -29.66 5.48 24.34
C LYS A 217 -29.75 5.42 22.81
N GLY A 218 -29.72 4.22 22.25
CA GLY A 218 -29.76 4.00 20.79
C GLY A 218 -28.44 4.24 20.06
N TRP A 219 -27.32 4.43 20.75
CA TRP A 219 -26.00 4.64 20.16
C TRP A 219 -25.05 3.46 20.41
N VAL A 220 -24.18 3.20 19.45
CA VAL A 220 -23.08 2.21 19.56
C VAL A 220 -21.74 2.91 19.34
N THR A 221 -20.69 2.42 20.02
CA THR A 221 -19.32 2.91 19.81
C THR A 221 -18.92 2.79 18.35
N GLY A 222 -18.57 3.93 17.74
CA GLY A 222 -18.20 4.05 16.33
C GLY A 222 -19.29 4.62 15.44
N ASP A 223 -20.51 4.83 15.93
CA ASP A 223 -21.53 5.60 15.21
C ASP A 223 -21.03 7.01 14.93
N ILE A 224 -21.42 7.57 13.79
CA ILE A 224 -21.04 8.91 13.34
C ILE A 224 -22.18 9.88 13.63
N ALA A 225 -21.86 11.00 14.26
CA ALA A 225 -22.80 12.02 14.65
C ALA A 225 -22.29 13.43 14.31
N LYS A 226 -23.23 14.35 14.13
CA LYS A 226 -22.97 15.80 14.10
C LYS A 226 -23.15 16.35 15.50
N HIS A 227 -22.09 16.89 16.07
CA HIS A 227 -22.12 17.63 17.33
C HIS A 227 -22.34 19.12 17.04
N GLN A 228 -23.17 19.78 17.85
CA GLN A 228 -23.55 21.19 17.65
C GLN A 228 -22.35 22.14 17.49
N LYS A 229 -21.29 21.93 18.30
CA LYS A 229 -20.07 22.77 18.29
C LYS A 229 -18.79 22.12 17.75
N LEU A 230 -18.74 20.79 17.65
CA LEU A 230 -17.49 20.05 17.39
C LEU A 230 -17.44 19.46 15.98
N GLY A 231 -18.44 19.76 15.14
CA GLY A 231 -18.55 19.23 13.79
C GLY A 231 -18.97 17.77 13.77
N ILE A 232 -18.45 17.02 12.80
CA ILE A 232 -18.79 15.60 12.58
C ILE A 232 -17.73 14.72 13.24
N GLY A 233 -18.16 13.65 13.92
CA GLY A 233 -17.25 12.79 14.66
C GLY A 233 -17.86 11.46 15.07
N LYS A 234 -17.01 10.59 15.61
CA LYS A 234 -17.36 9.27 16.13
C LYS A 234 -17.82 9.37 17.58
N VAL A 235 -18.89 8.66 17.91
CA VAL A 235 -19.48 8.58 19.24
C VAL A 235 -18.99 7.33 19.96
N THR A 236 -18.67 7.47 21.23
CA THR A 236 -18.37 6.37 22.16
C THR A 236 -19.30 6.52 23.36
N PRO A 237 -20.49 5.90 23.34
CA PRO A 237 -21.46 6.08 24.40
C PRO A 237 -21.00 5.36 25.68
N ARG A 238 -21.37 5.91 26.85
CA ARG A 238 -21.00 5.35 28.15
C ARG A 238 -22.20 5.24 29.08
N SER A 239 -22.18 4.22 29.94
CA SER A 239 -23.29 3.90 30.84
C SER A 239 -23.59 5.01 31.86
N LYS A 240 -22.59 5.83 32.22
CA LYS A 240 -22.74 6.98 33.14
C LYS A 240 -23.40 8.22 32.49
N GLY A 241 -24.02 8.07 31.32
CA GLY A 241 -24.81 9.10 30.66
C GLY A 241 -24.05 10.11 29.79
N SER A 242 -22.74 10.29 30.01
CA SER A 242 -21.88 11.12 29.16
C SER A 242 -21.27 10.32 28.00
N PHE A 243 -21.18 10.92 26.83
CA PHE A 243 -20.61 10.28 25.63
C PHE A 243 -19.21 10.80 25.37
N GLY A 244 -18.34 9.95 24.83
CA GLY A 244 -17.12 10.39 24.16
C GLY A 244 -17.45 10.79 22.72
N PHE A 245 -16.90 11.91 22.26
CA PHE A 245 -17.00 12.38 20.88
C PHE A 245 -15.61 12.67 20.33
N THR A 246 -15.24 11.97 19.26
CA THR A 246 -13.96 12.15 18.57
C THR A 246 -14.24 12.77 17.20
N PRO A 247 -13.96 14.07 17.00
CA PRO A 247 -14.08 14.70 15.68
C PRO A 247 -13.32 13.91 14.60
N LEU A 248 -13.84 13.86 13.38
CA LEU A 248 -13.16 13.18 12.28
C LEU A 248 -11.78 13.80 12.05
N GLY A 249 -10.77 12.95 11.84
CA GLY A 249 -9.37 13.37 11.66
C GLY A 249 -8.61 13.72 12.95
N MET A 250 -9.25 13.76 14.13
CA MET A 250 -8.59 14.06 15.40
C MET A 250 -8.30 12.81 16.25
N LYS A 251 -7.24 12.87 17.05
CA LYS A 251 -6.95 11.88 18.10
C LYS A 251 -7.53 12.35 19.44
N GLY A 252 -8.08 11.40 20.21
CA GLY A 252 -8.69 11.67 21.50
C GLY A 252 -10.19 11.98 21.41
N TYR A 253 -10.89 11.86 22.53
CA TYR A 253 -12.32 12.16 22.61
C TYR A 253 -12.56 13.33 23.56
N LYS A 254 -13.57 14.14 23.25
CA LYS A 254 -14.15 15.13 24.14
C LYS A 254 -15.40 14.55 24.78
N SER A 255 -15.68 14.89 26.03
CA SER A 255 -16.95 14.50 26.66
C SER A 255 -18.08 15.36 26.09
N CYS A 256 -19.22 14.77 25.75
CA CYS A 256 -20.43 15.47 25.32
C CYS A 256 -21.68 14.83 25.92
N LYS A 257 -22.80 15.52 25.87
CA LYS A 257 -24.10 14.94 26.23
C LYS A 257 -24.80 14.38 24.99
N PRO A 258 -25.65 13.34 25.14
CA PRO A 258 -26.39 12.78 24.01
C PRO A 258 -27.29 13.79 23.29
N GLN A 259 -27.77 14.83 23.98
CA GLN A 259 -28.58 15.89 23.39
C GLN A 259 -27.79 16.82 22.46
N ASP A 260 -26.46 16.87 22.60
CA ASP A 260 -25.59 17.75 21.83
C ASP A 260 -25.26 17.17 20.44
N ILE A 261 -25.72 15.95 20.15
CA ILE A 261 -25.38 15.19 18.96
C ILE A 261 -26.62 14.70 18.19
N SER A 262 -26.50 14.64 16.87
CA SER A 262 -27.51 14.08 15.96
C SER A 262 -26.89 13.01 15.07
N ALA A 263 -27.62 11.91 14.84
CA ALA A 263 -27.10 10.76 14.09
C ALA A 263 -26.91 11.11 12.62
N ILE A 264 -25.74 10.75 12.07
CA ILE A 264 -25.45 10.83 10.63
C ILE A 264 -25.41 9.44 10.02
N HIS A 265 -24.61 8.55 10.62
CA HIS A 265 -24.35 7.22 10.04
C HIS A 265 -24.09 6.19 11.13
N ARG A 266 -24.58 4.97 10.92
CA ARG A 266 -24.33 3.86 11.82
C ARG A 266 -22.96 3.26 11.56
N LYS A 267 -22.33 2.74 12.61
CA LYS A 267 -21.08 2.00 12.45
C LYS A 267 -21.28 0.85 11.45
N ASP A 268 -20.51 0.89 10.37
CA ASP A 268 -20.50 -0.13 9.31
C ASP A 268 -19.13 -0.80 9.14
N GLY A 269 -18.17 -0.48 10.01
CA GLY A 269 -16.82 -1.02 9.99
C GLY A 269 -15.83 -0.21 9.16
N TYR A 270 -16.26 0.94 8.64
CA TYR A 270 -15.40 1.88 7.94
C TYR A 270 -15.22 3.17 8.76
N THR A 271 -14.13 3.87 8.48
CA THR A 271 -13.94 5.25 8.91
C THR A 271 -13.72 6.13 7.71
N TYR A 272 -14.19 7.37 7.83
CA TYR A 272 -14.18 8.34 6.75
C TYR A 272 -13.34 9.54 7.15
N GLY A 273 -12.58 10.06 6.20
CA GLY A 273 -11.85 11.31 6.29
C GLY A 273 -11.65 11.88 4.89
N PHE A 274 -10.96 13.00 4.79
CA PHE A 274 -10.48 13.51 3.51
C PHE A 274 -8.98 13.27 3.42
N CYS A 275 -8.48 13.00 2.21
CA CYS A 275 -7.04 13.01 1.98
C CYS A 275 -6.48 14.40 2.31
N GLN A 276 -5.30 14.42 2.94
CA GLN A 276 -4.54 15.65 3.20
C GLN A 276 -3.65 15.98 2.01
#